data_AF-A0A931K563-F1
#
_entry.id   AF-A0A931K563-F1
#
_cell.length_a   1.000
_cell.length_b   1.000
_cell.length_c   1.000
_cell.angle_alpha   90.00
_cell.angle_beta   90.00
_cell.angle_gamma   90.00
#
_symmetry.space_group_name_H-M   'P 1'
#
loop_
_entity.id
_entity.type
_entity.pdbx_description
1 polymer ?
#
loop_
_entity_poly.entity_id
_entity_poly.type
_entity_poly.pdbx_seq_one_letter_code
_entity_poly.pdbx_strand_id
1 'polypeptide(L)'
;MKLLQQSMTPMDQYERYYQDVQARLKPARAKALELLRARDIGAAEKAIEDVEDSIYGSVALRQVFTEFLNELKAQGALDQDPGFAAEVFMHAERHAWRSYPEPHTEYEADSYRRGYDQDRAELVRILGRDPGKKG
;
A
#
# COMPACT_ATOMS: atom_id res chain seq x y z
N MET A 1 4.48 22.56 -44.87
CA MET A 1 3.70 21.86 -43.83
C MET A 1 4.34 22.14 -42.48
N LYS A 2 3.69 22.95 -41.62
CA LYS A 2 4.12 23.10 -40.22
C LYS A 2 3.52 21.93 -39.45
N LEU A 3 4.36 21.00 -39.02
CA LEU A 3 4.00 20.02 -38.00
C LEU A 3 3.71 20.81 -36.72
N LEU A 4 2.43 20.89 -36.35
CA LEU A 4 2.03 21.30 -35.00
C LEU A 4 2.59 20.23 -34.06
N GLN A 5 3.75 20.50 -33.45
CA GLN A 5 4.18 19.77 -32.27
C GLN A 5 3.09 19.96 -31.22
N GLN A 6 2.26 18.95 -31.03
CA GLN A 6 1.28 18.95 -29.96
C GLN A 6 2.04 18.95 -28.63
N SER A 7 2.08 20.12 -27.99
CA SER A 7 2.61 20.27 -26.65
C SER A 7 1.70 19.48 -25.69
N MET A 8 2.20 18.41 -25.09
CA MET A 8 1.47 17.71 -24.02
C MET A 8 1.21 18.67 -22.87
N THR A 9 -0.03 18.70 -22.38
CA THR A 9 -0.36 19.49 -21.19
C THR A 9 0.26 18.89 -19.93
N PRO A 10 0.44 19.66 -18.84
CA PRO A 10 0.91 19.10 -17.57
C PRO A 10 0.05 17.94 -17.04
N MET A 11 -1.26 17.95 -17.33
CA MET A 11 -2.16 16.85 -16.98
C MET A 11 -1.87 15.59 -17.78
N ASP A 12 -1.58 15.70 -19.09
CA ASP A 12 -1.22 14.55 -19.93
C ASP A 12 0.12 13.93 -19.48
N GLN A 13 1.05 14.76 -19.00
CA GLN A 13 2.34 14.30 -18.48
C GLN A 13 2.16 13.56 -17.15
N TYR A 14 1.34 14.08 -16.24
CA TYR A 14 1.01 13.42 -14.98
C TYR A 14 0.28 12.09 -15.20
N GLU A 15 -0.69 12.05 -16.10
CA GLU A 15 -1.44 10.83 -16.38
C GLU A 15 -0.53 9.73 -16.97
N ARG A 16 0.35 10.06 -17.90
CA ARG A 16 1.35 9.10 -18.42
C ARG A 16 2.30 8.61 -17.34
N TYR A 17 2.83 9.52 -16.52
CA TYR A 17 3.67 9.15 -15.40
C TYR A 17 2.96 8.16 -14.47
N TYR A 18 1.70 8.44 -14.11
CA TYR A 18 0.92 7.55 -13.25
C TYR A 18 0.66 6.19 -13.92
N GLN A 19 0.33 6.15 -15.21
CA GLN A 19 0.17 4.91 -15.97
C GLN A 19 1.46 4.08 -15.99
N ASP A 20 2.62 4.71 -16.18
CA ASP A 20 3.92 4.05 -16.18
C ASP A 20 4.28 3.49 -14.80
N VAL A 21 3.98 4.23 -13.72
CA VAL A 21 4.10 3.74 -12.33
C VAL A 21 3.23 2.50 -12.13
N GLN A 22 1.95 2.54 -12.53
CA GLN A 22 1.04 1.41 -12.40
C GLN A 22 1.50 0.19 -13.22
N ALA A 23 2.03 0.41 -14.42
CA ALA A 23 2.54 -0.65 -15.28
C ALA A 23 3.74 -1.39 -14.65
N ARG A 24 4.67 -0.65 -14.02
CA ARG A 24 5.81 -1.23 -13.28
C ARG A 24 5.38 -1.94 -12.00
N LEU A 25 4.45 -1.36 -11.26
CA LEU A 25 3.97 -1.91 -9.99
C LEU A 25 3.17 -3.19 -10.17
N LYS A 26 2.41 -3.35 -11.25
CA LYS A 26 1.54 -4.51 -11.46
C LYS A 26 2.26 -5.87 -11.33
N PRO A 27 3.35 -6.17 -12.08
CA PRO A 27 4.08 -7.42 -11.91
C PRO A 27 4.81 -7.51 -10.56
N ALA A 28 5.28 -6.38 -10.02
CA ALA A 28 5.96 -6.35 -8.73
C ALA A 28 5.01 -6.72 -7.57
N ARG A 29 3.75 -6.29 -7.62
CA ARG A 29 2.70 -6.67 -6.65
C ARG A 29 2.39 -8.16 -6.68
N ALA A 30 2.28 -8.74 -7.87
CA ALA A 30 2.07 -10.19 -8.00
C ALA A 30 3.23 -10.97 -7.37
N LYS A 31 4.47 -10.57 -7.65
CA LYS A 31 5.68 -11.16 -7.05
C LYS A 31 5.71 -10.98 -5.53
N ALA A 32 5.36 -9.80 -5.02
CA ALA A 32 5.33 -9.53 -3.60
C ALA A 32 4.32 -10.44 -2.86
N LEU A 33 3.14 -10.67 -3.43
CA LEU A 33 2.16 -11.63 -2.88
C LEU A 33 2.70 -13.06 -2.84
N GLU A 34 3.39 -13.51 -3.90
CA GLU A 34 4.05 -14.83 -3.91
C GLU A 34 5.11 -14.96 -2.82
N LEU A 35 5.91 -13.90 -2.61
CA LEU A 35 6.92 -13.86 -1.55
C LEU A 35 6.30 -13.85 -0.15
N LEU A 36 5.16 -13.17 0.05
CA LEU A 36 4.42 -13.24 1.31
C LEU A 36 3.86 -14.64 1.60
N ARG A 37 3.36 -15.33 0.57
CA ARG A 37 2.94 -16.75 0.69
C ARG A 37 4.12 -17.66 1.03
N ALA A 38 5.32 -17.33 0.55
CA ALA A 38 6.57 -17.98 0.93
C ALA A 38 7.13 -17.51 2.29
N ARG A 39 6.44 -16.60 2.99
CA ARG A 39 6.81 -16.02 4.29
C ARG A 39 8.08 -15.16 4.27
N ASP A 40 8.42 -14.60 3.12
CA ASP A 40 9.56 -13.70 2.96
C ASP A 40 9.08 -12.23 2.83
N ILE A 41 8.82 -11.61 3.97
CA ILE A 41 8.34 -10.21 4.04
C ILE A 41 9.39 -9.26 3.47
N GLY A 42 10.67 -9.44 3.82
CA GLY A 42 11.75 -8.56 3.35
C GLY A 42 11.90 -8.58 1.83
N ALA A 43 11.82 -9.77 1.21
CA ALA A 43 11.84 -9.87 -0.24
C ALA A 43 10.58 -9.29 -0.88
N ALA A 44 9.40 -9.43 -0.25
CA ALA A 44 8.16 -8.85 -0.74
C ALA A 44 8.23 -7.31 -0.78
N GLU A 45 8.78 -6.70 0.27
CA GLU A 45 9.02 -5.25 0.33
C GLU A 45 10.00 -4.82 -0.76
N LYS A 46 11.15 -5.49 -0.83
CA LYS A 46 12.17 -5.22 -1.82
C LYS A 46 11.67 -5.34 -3.26
N ALA A 47 10.76 -6.29 -3.54
CA ALA A 47 10.20 -6.45 -4.88
C ALA A 47 9.41 -5.21 -5.36
N ILE A 48 8.79 -4.46 -4.46
CA ILE A 48 8.13 -3.19 -4.77
C ILE A 48 9.14 -2.04 -4.75
N GLU A 49 9.97 -1.95 -3.72
CA GLU A 49 10.94 -0.85 -3.55
C GLU A 49 11.94 -0.79 -4.70
N ASP A 50 12.35 -1.94 -5.27
CA ASP A 50 13.27 -1.98 -6.42
C ASP A 50 12.66 -1.37 -7.70
N VAL A 51 11.32 -1.27 -7.80
CA VAL A 51 10.65 -0.66 -8.95
C VAL A 51 10.07 0.72 -8.66
N GLU A 52 9.71 1.01 -7.41
CA GLU A 52 9.08 2.25 -7.00
C GLU A 52 9.30 2.50 -5.50
N ASP A 53 10.23 3.39 -5.17
CA ASP A 53 10.65 3.71 -3.79
C ASP A 53 9.95 4.96 -3.21
N SER A 54 9.00 5.54 -3.94
CA SER A 54 8.25 6.72 -3.50
C SER A 54 6.99 6.36 -2.69
N ILE A 55 6.15 7.36 -2.44
CA ILE A 55 4.81 7.22 -1.85
C ILE A 55 3.97 6.19 -2.64
N TYR A 56 4.10 6.12 -3.96
CA TYR A 56 3.35 5.14 -4.76
C TYR A 56 3.74 3.69 -4.42
N GLY A 57 5.01 3.45 -4.08
CA GLY A 57 5.51 2.17 -3.61
C GLY A 57 4.95 1.82 -2.22
N SER A 58 4.94 2.80 -1.31
CA SER A 58 4.33 2.63 0.02
C SER A 58 2.82 2.30 -0.08
N VAL A 59 2.10 2.97 -0.97
CA VAL A 59 0.69 2.68 -1.25
C VAL A 59 0.52 1.26 -1.79
N ALA A 60 1.38 0.84 -2.73
CA ALA A 60 1.33 -0.51 -3.30
C ALA A 60 1.64 -1.59 -2.25
N LEU A 61 2.62 -1.37 -1.38
CA LEU A 61 2.95 -2.28 -0.28
C LEU A 61 1.81 -2.40 0.71
N ARG A 62 1.21 -1.28 1.14
CA ARG A 62 0.00 -1.30 1.98
C ARG A 62 -1.07 -2.18 1.35
N GLN A 63 -1.38 -1.98 0.06
CA GLN A 63 -2.39 -2.77 -0.64
C GLN A 63 -2.06 -4.26 -0.69
N VAL A 64 -0.80 -4.62 -0.97
CA VAL A 64 -0.33 -6.02 -1.01
C VAL A 64 -0.46 -6.69 0.35
N PHE A 65 -0.02 -6.03 1.44
CA PHE A 65 -0.16 -6.57 2.78
C PHE A 65 -1.63 -6.69 3.21
N THR A 66 -2.47 -5.70 2.90
CA THR A 66 -3.93 -5.76 3.15
C THR A 66 -4.59 -6.91 2.39
N GLU A 67 -4.25 -7.11 1.12
CA GLU A 67 -4.72 -8.23 0.30
C GLU A 67 -4.33 -9.56 0.93
N PHE A 68 -3.06 -9.71 1.32
CA PHE A 68 -2.57 -10.93 1.96
C PHE A 68 -3.21 -11.20 3.33
N LEU A 69 -3.44 -10.17 4.16
CA LEU A 69 -4.18 -10.33 5.42
C LEU A 69 -5.62 -10.83 5.19
N ASN A 70 -6.28 -10.37 4.13
CA ASN A 70 -7.59 -10.88 3.74
C ASN A 70 -7.52 -12.34 3.25
N GLU A 71 -6.46 -12.73 2.53
CA GLU A 71 -6.22 -14.13 2.17
C GLU A 71 -6.07 -15.00 3.43
N LEU A 72 -5.24 -14.58 4.39
CA LEU A 72 -5.05 -15.29 5.66
C LEU A 72 -6.38 -15.41 6.43
N LYS A 73 -7.19 -14.35 6.45
CA LYS A 73 -8.52 -14.36 7.07
C LYS A 73 -9.45 -15.39 6.41
N ALA A 74 -9.51 -15.38 5.08
CA ALA A 74 -10.37 -16.28 4.32
C ALA A 74 -9.98 -17.76 4.51
N GLN A 75 -8.70 -18.03 4.72
CA GLN A 75 -8.16 -19.36 4.99
C GLN A 75 -8.27 -19.79 6.47
N GLY A 76 -8.73 -18.91 7.36
CA GLY A 76 -8.71 -19.15 8.81
C GLY A 76 -7.30 -19.21 9.41
N ALA A 77 -6.29 -18.69 8.69
CA ALA A 77 -4.89 -18.74 9.08
C ALA A 77 -4.48 -17.66 10.09
N LEU A 78 -5.32 -16.62 10.27
CA LEU A 78 -5.06 -15.56 11.28
C LEU A 78 -4.93 -16.12 12.70
N ASP A 79 -5.75 -17.12 13.05
CA ASP A 79 -5.73 -17.75 14.38
C ASP A 79 -4.71 -18.89 14.48
N GLN A 80 -4.28 -19.45 13.34
CA GLN A 80 -3.31 -20.55 13.27
C GLN A 80 -1.88 -20.07 13.49
N ASP A 81 -1.55 -18.88 12.99
CA ASP A 81 -0.25 -18.23 13.20
C ASP A 81 -0.43 -16.73 13.50
N PRO A 82 -0.87 -16.39 14.73
CA PRO A 82 -1.10 -15.00 15.11
C PRO A 82 0.17 -14.16 15.14
N GLY A 83 1.35 -14.80 15.29
CA GLY A 83 2.65 -14.12 15.27
C GLY A 83 2.95 -13.57 13.88
N PHE A 84 2.85 -14.42 12.86
CA PHE A 84 3.05 -13.99 11.48
C PHE A 84 1.98 -13.02 10.99
N ALA A 85 0.71 -13.25 11.35
CA ALA A 85 -0.37 -12.31 11.03
C ALA A 85 -0.13 -10.92 11.66
N ALA A 86 0.38 -10.87 12.90
CA ALA A 86 0.75 -9.62 13.54
C ALA A 86 1.93 -8.93 12.85
N GLU A 87 2.93 -9.69 12.40
CA GLU A 87 4.06 -9.15 11.63
C GLU A 87 3.59 -8.52 10.31
N VAL A 88 2.79 -9.24 9.52
CA VAL A 88 2.18 -8.74 8.28
C VAL A 88 1.35 -7.47 8.55
N PHE A 89 0.58 -7.44 9.64
CA PHE A 89 -0.18 -6.25 10.06
C PHE A 89 0.72 -5.05 10.37
N MET A 90 1.79 -5.24 11.15
CA MET A 90 2.72 -4.15 11.48
C MET A 90 3.35 -3.54 10.21
N HIS A 91 3.68 -4.38 9.23
CA HIS A 91 4.20 -3.93 7.95
C HIS A 91 3.12 -3.17 7.14
N ALA A 92 1.88 -3.65 7.14
CA ALA A 92 0.76 -2.94 6.52
C ALA A 92 0.54 -1.54 7.14
N GLU A 93 0.54 -1.44 8.47
CA GLU A 93 0.36 -0.18 9.21
C GLU A 93 1.51 0.80 8.94
N ARG A 94 2.76 0.29 8.92
CA ARG A 94 3.94 1.09 8.59
C ARG A 94 3.85 1.73 7.21
N HIS A 95 3.44 0.97 6.20
CA HIS A 95 3.29 1.48 4.84
C HIS A 95 2.05 2.35 4.63
N ALA A 96 0.98 2.10 5.41
CA ALA A 96 -0.14 3.03 5.50
C ALA A 96 0.33 4.40 5.99
N TRP A 97 1.12 4.46 7.07
CA TRP A 97 1.68 5.72 7.56
C TRP A 97 2.57 6.43 6.51
N ARG A 98 3.46 5.69 5.85
CA ARG A 98 4.35 6.24 4.80
C ARG A 98 3.62 6.70 3.53
N SER A 99 2.37 6.29 3.34
CA SER A 99 1.54 6.72 2.21
C SER A 99 1.03 8.17 2.36
N TYR A 100 1.19 8.78 3.54
CA TYR A 100 0.81 10.16 3.82
C TYR A 100 2.08 11.02 4.01
N PRO A 101 2.34 12.01 3.13
CA PRO A 101 3.49 12.90 3.30
C PRO A 101 3.32 13.83 4.51
N GLU A 102 4.39 14.53 4.86
CA GLU A 102 4.33 15.58 5.89
C GLU A 102 3.35 16.68 5.43
N PRO A 103 2.33 17.01 6.25
CA PRO A 103 1.37 18.05 5.88
C PRO A 103 2.04 19.43 5.98
N HIS A 104 1.81 20.28 4.98
CA HIS A 104 2.29 21.67 4.97
C HIS A 104 1.22 22.66 5.42
N THR A 105 -0.03 22.19 5.58
CA THR A 105 -1.18 22.99 6.02
C THR A 105 -2.03 22.24 7.04
N GLU A 106 -2.80 22.97 7.84
CA GLU A 106 -3.78 22.36 8.78
C GLU A 106 -4.82 21.52 8.04
N TYR A 107 -5.24 21.95 6.85
CA TYR A 107 -6.17 21.19 6.01
C TYR A 107 -5.57 19.85 5.57
N GLU A 108 -4.32 19.83 5.13
CA GLU A 108 -3.60 18.60 4.79
C GLU A 108 -3.43 17.71 6.01
N ALA A 109 -3.06 18.27 7.17
CA ALA A 109 -2.91 17.50 8.40
C ALA A 109 -4.21 16.78 8.80
N ASP A 110 -5.33 17.50 8.75
CA ASP A 110 -6.65 16.94 9.03
C ASP A 110 -7.08 15.89 7.99
N SER A 111 -6.82 16.16 6.71
CA SER A 111 -7.15 15.25 5.61
C SER A 111 -6.34 13.95 5.71
N TYR A 112 -5.03 14.06 5.93
CA TYR A 112 -4.12 12.93 6.05
C TYR A 112 -4.43 12.11 7.30
N ARG A 113 -4.71 12.77 8.44
CA ARG A 113 -5.12 12.05 9.65
C ARG A 113 -6.38 11.23 9.43
N ARG A 114 -7.41 11.82 8.79
CA ARG A 114 -8.64 11.08 8.45
C ARG A 114 -8.37 9.88 7.53
N GLY A 115 -7.51 10.05 6.52
CA GLY A 115 -7.13 8.96 5.63
C GLY A 115 -6.42 7.83 6.38
N TYR A 116 -5.42 8.18 7.18
CA TYR A 116 -4.68 7.21 8.00
C TYR A 116 -5.60 6.47 8.98
N ASP A 117 -6.51 7.18 9.65
CA ASP A 117 -7.47 6.57 10.58
C ASP A 117 -8.40 5.58 9.85
N GLN A 118 -8.80 5.88 8.61
CA GLN A 118 -9.62 4.98 7.79
C GLN A 118 -8.84 3.72 7.39
N ASP A 119 -7.62 3.88 6.88
CA ASP A 119 -6.74 2.77 6.50
C ASP A 119 -6.44 1.87 7.71
N ARG A 120 -6.15 2.48 8.86
CA ARG A 120 -5.92 1.75 10.10
C ARG A 120 -7.17 1.01 10.58
N ALA A 121 -8.34 1.63 10.51
CA ALA A 121 -9.60 0.99 10.87
C ALA A 121 -9.91 -0.21 9.96
N GLU A 122 -9.57 -0.14 8.67
CA GLU A 122 -9.64 -1.28 7.74
C GLU A 122 -8.75 -2.43 8.19
N LEU A 123 -7.46 -2.17 8.44
CA LEU A 123 -6.51 -3.19 8.88
C LEU A 123 -6.96 -3.86 10.20
N VAL A 124 -7.43 -3.06 11.17
CA VAL A 124 -7.91 -3.59 12.47
C VAL A 124 -9.15 -4.48 12.28
N ARG A 125 -10.07 -4.10 11.39
CA ARG A 125 -11.25 -4.92 11.04
C ARG A 125 -10.87 -6.26 10.42
N ILE A 126 -9.78 -6.32 9.64
CA ILE A 126 -9.32 -7.57 9.04
C ILE A 126 -8.93 -8.57 10.14
N LEU A 127 -8.20 -8.14 11.17
CA LEU A 127 -7.81 -8.96 12.32
C LEU A 127 -8.98 -9.40 13.22
N GLY A 128 -10.22 -9.08 12.88
CA GLY A 128 -11.39 -9.40 13.73
C GLY A 128 -11.43 -8.62 15.04
N ARG A 129 -10.58 -7.58 15.17
CA ARG A 129 -10.59 -6.67 16.31
C ARG A 129 -11.57 -5.54 16.02
N ASP A 130 -12.35 -5.18 17.03
CA ASP A 130 -13.22 -4.02 16.97
C ASP A 130 -12.35 -2.74 17.08
N PRO A 131 -12.35 -1.83 16.10
CA PRO A 131 -11.53 -0.61 16.13
C PRO A 131 -11.83 0.31 17.33
N GLY A 132 -12.90 0.05 18.10
CA GLY A 132 -13.25 0.74 19.34
C GLY A 132 -12.80 0.07 20.65
N LYS A 133 -12.27 -1.17 20.63
CA LYS A 133 -11.81 -1.84 21.86
C LYS A 133 -10.30 -1.73 22.01
N LYS A 134 -9.87 -0.93 23.00
CA LYS A 134 -8.51 -1.01 23.53
C LYS A 134 -8.30 -2.43 24.08
N GLY A 135 -7.44 -3.20 23.43
CA GLY A 135 -6.80 -4.37 24.04
C GLY A 135 -5.76 -3.91 25.05
#